data_AF-A0A9E4FUB0-F1
#
_entry.id   AF-A0A9E4FUB0-F1
#
_cell.length_a   1.000
_cell.length_b   1.000
_cell.length_c   1.000
_cell.angle_alpha   90.00
_cell.angle_beta   90.00
_cell.angle_gamma   90.00
#
_symmetry.space_group_name_H-M   'P 1'
#
loop_
_entity.id
_entity.type
_entity.pdbx_description
1 polymer ?
#
loop_
_entity_poly.entity_id
_entity_poly.type
_entity_poly.pdbx_seq_one_letter_code
_entity_poly.pdbx_strand_id
1 'polypeptide(L)'
;MAAQHDLHHEEHTEKHPSPRRYIQIAVVLCVVTLIEFLIFYGNWDSATMTGIILLLSGLKFLLVVGYYMHLKFDNWRFSAFFFFPFIIMISIMVALMALFSNLTR
;
A
#
# COMPACT_ATOMS: atom_id res chain seq x y z
N MET A 1 29.45 -13.24 -53.19
CA MET A 1 30.00 -13.49 -51.85
C MET A 1 30.62 -12.18 -51.36
N ALA A 2 29.79 -11.28 -50.86
CA ALA A 2 30.22 -10.06 -50.17
C ALA A 2 29.17 -9.84 -49.08
N ALA A 3 29.66 -9.86 -47.85
CA ALA A 3 28.87 -10.01 -46.64
C ALA A 3 27.94 -8.81 -46.42
N GLN A 4 26.65 -9.13 -46.34
CA GLN A 4 25.74 -8.78 -45.24
C GLN A 4 26.38 -7.89 -44.15
N HIS A 5 26.35 -6.57 -44.35
CA HIS A 5 26.62 -5.57 -43.32
C HIS A 5 25.59 -4.46 -43.49
N ASP A 6 25.02 -4.06 -42.35
CA ASP A 6 24.13 -2.93 -42.12
C ASP A 6 22.73 -2.97 -42.75
N LEU A 7 21.79 -3.57 -42.02
CA LEU A 7 20.67 -2.80 -41.45
C LEU A 7 20.12 -3.58 -40.25
N HIS A 8 20.88 -3.54 -39.15
CA HIS A 8 20.36 -3.78 -37.80
C HIS A 8 19.76 -2.44 -37.33
N HIS A 9 18.49 -2.19 -37.62
CA HIS A 9 17.73 -1.16 -36.93
C HIS A 9 16.34 -1.70 -36.60
N GLU A 10 16.05 -1.61 -35.30
CA GLU A 10 14.73 -1.56 -34.70
C GLU A 10 13.87 -2.83 -34.74
N GLU A 11 14.03 -3.65 -33.71
CA GLU A 11 13.06 -3.65 -32.60
C GLU A 11 13.69 -4.40 -31.44
N HIS A 12 14.36 -3.66 -30.56
CA HIS A 12 14.52 -4.13 -29.19
C HIS A 12 13.12 -4.16 -28.58
N THR A 13 12.42 -5.28 -28.73
CA THR A 13 11.23 -5.64 -27.96
C THR A 13 11.69 -5.87 -26.52
N GLU A 14 12.03 -4.79 -25.83
CA GLU A 14 12.16 -4.77 -24.39
C GLU A 14 10.77 -5.07 -23.85
N LYS A 15 10.54 -6.34 -23.52
CA LYS A 15 9.45 -6.79 -22.65
C LYS A 15 9.64 -6.12 -21.29
N HIS A 16 9.34 -4.83 -21.19
CA HIS A 16 9.32 -4.12 -19.93
C HIS A 16 8.22 -4.75 -19.05
N PRO A 17 8.58 -5.31 -17.89
CA PRO A 17 7.65 -6.04 -17.04
C PRO A 17 6.47 -5.17 -16.60
N SER A 18 5.28 -5.63 -16.97
CA SER A 18 3.91 -5.13 -16.75
C SER A 18 3.66 -3.98 -15.75
N PRO A 19 3.70 -2.70 -16.20
CA PRO A 19 3.10 -1.56 -15.48
C PRO A 19 1.57 -1.67 -15.35
N ARG A 20 0.92 -2.51 -16.16
CA ARG A 20 -0.54 -2.72 -16.18
C ARG A 20 -1.13 -3.19 -14.84
N ARG A 21 -0.42 -4.03 -14.09
CA ARG A 21 -0.92 -4.53 -12.79
C ARG A 21 -1.01 -3.40 -11.77
N TYR A 22 0.04 -2.60 -11.69
CA TYR A 22 0.14 -1.45 -10.79
C TYR A 22 -0.99 -0.44 -11.00
N ILE A 23 -1.30 -0.16 -12.26
CA ILE A 23 -2.41 0.72 -12.66
C ILE A 23 -3.76 0.15 -12.21
N GLN A 24 -3.99 -1.16 -12.34
CA GLN A 24 -5.24 -1.78 -11.85
C GLN A 24 -5.42 -1.59 -10.34
N ILE A 25 -4.36 -1.75 -9.54
CA ILE A 25 -4.42 -1.57 -8.09
C ILE A 25 -4.63 -0.10 -7.73
N ALA A 26 -3.98 0.83 -8.45
CA ALA A 26 -4.19 2.26 -8.30
C ALA A 26 -5.66 2.67 -8.53
N VAL A 27 -6.29 2.11 -9.56
CA VAL A 27 -7.70 2.33 -9.87
C VAL A 27 -8.59 1.78 -8.74
N VAL A 28 -8.32 0.57 -8.24
CA VAL A 28 -9.06 0.01 -7.09
C VAL A 28 -8.94 0.93 -5.87
N LEU A 29 -7.73 1.39 -5.55
CA LEU A 29 -7.52 2.32 -4.45
C LEU A 29 -8.29 3.63 -4.61
N CYS A 30 -8.29 4.18 -5.82
CA CYS A 30 -9.03 5.40 -6.15
C CYS A 30 -10.53 5.21 -5.93
N VAL A 31 -11.09 4.08 -6.38
CA VAL A 31 -12.50 3.73 -6.18
C VAL A 31 -12.82 3.55 -4.69
N VAL A 32 -12.01 2.82 -3.92
CA VAL A 32 -12.21 2.67 -2.47
C VAL A 32 -12.14 4.03 -1.76
N THR A 33 -11.28 4.94 -2.24
CA THR A 33 -11.16 6.30 -1.69
C THR A 33 -12.38 7.17 -1.99
N LEU A 34 -12.92 7.10 -3.21
CA LEU A 34 -14.16 7.77 -3.56
C LEU A 34 -15.34 7.25 -2.74
N ILE A 35 -15.45 5.93 -2.57
CA ILE A 35 -16.52 5.32 -1.75
C ILE A 35 -16.40 5.77 -0.29
N GLU A 36 -15.19 5.77 0.28
CA GLU A 36 -14.96 6.24 1.65
C GLU A 36 -15.36 7.71 1.82
N PHE A 37 -15.03 8.56 0.85
CA PHE A 37 -15.40 9.97 0.87
C PHE A 37 -16.91 10.18 0.80
N LEU A 38 -17.61 9.39 -0.02
CA LEU A 38 -19.07 9.42 -0.12
C LEU A 38 -19.74 8.95 1.18
N ILE A 39 -19.21 7.91 1.83
CA ILE A 39 -19.69 7.44 3.13
C ILE A 39 -19.43 8.49 4.21
N PHE A 40 -18.26 9.12 4.21
CA PHE A 40 -17.90 10.18 5.16
C PHE A 40 -18.83 11.40 5.07
N TYR A 41 -19.30 11.72 3.86
CA TYR A 41 -20.22 12.84 3.63
C TYR A 41 -21.69 12.50 3.95
N GLY A 42 -22.03 11.22 4.08
CA GLY A 42 -23.34 10.80 4.53
C GLY A 42 -23.52 11.07 6.03
N ASN A 43 -24.68 11.58 6.44
CA ASN A 43 -25.01 11.74 7.87
C ASN A 43 -25.31 10.37 8.52
N TRP A 44 -24.27 9.63 8.88
CA TRP A 44 -24.36 8.34 9.59
C TRP A 44 -24.05 8.51 11.08
N ASP A 45 -24.43 7.50 11.87
CA ASP A 45 -24.03 7.39 13.27
C ASP A 45 -22.50 7.43 13.43
N SER A 46 -22.00 8.32 14.29
CA SER A 46 -20.58 8.66 14.38
C SER A 46 -19.70 7.48 14.78
N ALA A 47 -20.19 6.58 15.66
CA ALA A 47 -19.40 5.44 16.13
C ALA A 47 -19.21 4.39 15.03
N THR A 48 -20.30 4.11 14.30
CA THR A 48 -20.30 3.16 13.18
C THR A 48 -19.45 3.68 12.01
N MET A 49 -19.55 4.98 11.73
CA MET A 49 -18.79 5.67 10.70
C MET A 49 -17.27 5.63 10.97
N THR A 50 -16.83 5.94 12.20
CA THR A 50 -15.41 5.84 12.57
C THR A 50 -14.86 4.42 12.38
N GLY A 51 -15.60 3.38 12.77
CA GLY A 51 -15.16 2.00 12.62
C GLY A 51 -14.95 1.59 11.15
N ILE A 52 -15.90 1.94 10.29
CA ILE A 52 -15.84 1.64 8.85
C ILE A 52 -14.71 2.38 8.15
N ILE A 53 -14.51 3.67 8.42
CA ILE A 53 -13.44 4.45 7.79
C ILE A 53 -12.07 3.97 8.26
N LEU A 54 -11.93 3.64 9.55
CA LEU A 54 -10.69 3.10 10.09
C LEU A 54 -10.33 1.76 9.42
N LEU A 55 -11.33 0.90 9.20
CA LEU A 55 -11.15 -0.38 8.53
C LEU A 55 -10.78 -0.21 7.04
N LEU A 56 -11.49 0.65 6.30
CA LEU A 56 -11.21 0.92 4.88
C LEU A 56 -9.82 1.57 4.71
N SER A 57 -9.43 2.47 5.60
CA SER A 57 -8.09 3.08 5.61
C SER A 57 -7.01 2.04 5.90
N GLY A 58 -7.22 1.15 6.87
CA GLY A 58 -6.33 0.01 7.13
C GLY A 58 -6.19 -0.90 5.91
N LEU A 59 -7.29 -1.24 5.24
CA LEU A 59 -7.26 -2.08 4.05
C LEU A 59 -6.50 -1.43 2.88
N LYS A 60 -6.68 -0.12 2.66
CA LYS A 60 -5.90 0.64 1.67
C LYS A 60 -4.41 0.59 1.99
N PHE A 61 -4.04 0.77 3.25
CA PHE A 61 -2.66 0.68 3.69
C PHE A 61 -2.07 -0.71 3.41
N LEU A 62 -2.80 -1.80 3.72
CA LEU A 62 -2.37 -3.16 3.39
C LEU A 62 -2.23 -3.38 1.88
N LEU A 63 -3.17 -2.87 1.07
CA LEU A 63 -3.10 -2.92 -0.39
C LEU A 63 -1.87 -2.18 -0.92
N VAL A 64 -1.58 -0.98 -0.44
CA VAL A 64 -0.41 -0.18 -0.84
C VAL A 64 0.88 -0.90 -0.45
N VAL A 65 0.98 -1.41 0.77
CA VAL A 65 2.19 -2.10 1.25
C VAL A 65 2.39 -3.43 0.51
N GLY A 66 1.32 -4.19 0.27
CA GLY A 66 1.41 -5.48 -0.39
C GLY A 66 1.69 -5.40 -1.89
N TYR A 67 1.11 -4.41 -2.57
CA TYR A 67 1.16 -4.30 -4.03
C TYR A 67 2.05 -3.16 -4.55
N TYR A 68 2.03 -1.99 -3.91
CA TYR A 68 2.84 -0.84 -4.31
C TYR A 68 4.28 -0.98 -3.81
N MET A 69 4.48 -1.46 -2.57
CA MET A 69 5.81 -1.80 -2.06
C MET A 69 6.30 -3.20 -2.48
N HIS A 70 6.01 -3.68 -3.69
CA HIS A 70 6.64 -4.87 -4.31
C HIS A 70 6.72 -6.20 -3.50
N LEU A 71 6.10 -6.28 -2.31
CA LEU A 71 6.23 -7.34 -1.31
C LEU A 71 5.76 -8.71 -1.79
N LYS A 72 4.82 -8.72 -2.74
CA LYS A 72 4.31 -9.96 -3.34
C LYS A 72 5.28 -10.55 -4.38
N PHE A 73 6.21 -9.75 -4.91
CA PHE A 73 7.15 -10.14 -5.96
C PHE A 73 8.62 -10.17 -5.49
N ASP A 74 8.90 -9.72 -4.26
CA ASP A 74 10.24 -9.67 -3.69
C ASP A 74 10.29 -10.42 -2.34
N ASN A 75 11.44 -10.97 -1.99
CA ASN A 75 11.59 -11.91 -0.86
C ASN A 75 11.04 -11.33 0.46
N TRP A 76 10.47 -12.21 1.31
CA TRP A 76 9.90 -11.98 2.67
C TRP A 76 10.65 -10.96 3.58
N ARG A 77 11.94 -10.73 3.31
CA ARG A 77 12.82 -9.78 4.01
C ARG A 77 12.35 -8.33 3.89
N PHE A 78 11.77 -7.93 2.75
CA PHE A 78 11.23 -6.58 2.58
C PHE A 78 9.93 -6.36 3.36
N SER A 79 9.10 -7.40 3.51
CA SER A 79 7.95 -7.35 4.42
C SER A 79 8.40 -7.14 5.86
N ALA A 80 9.43 -7.88 6.30
CA ALA A 80 9.93 -7.78 7.67
C ALA A 80 10.43 -6.37 8.02
N PHE A 81 11.08 -5.68 7.08
CA PHE A 81 11.56 -4.31 7.29
C PHE A 81 10.44 -3.27 7.44
N PHE A 82 9.25 -3.57 6.93
CA PHE A 82 8.07 -2.72 7.11
C PHE A 82 7.35 -3.01 8.43
N PHE A 83 7.21 -4.29 8.79
CA PHE A 83 6.55 -4.68 10.04
C PHE A 83 7.39 -4.35 11.28
N PHE A 84 8.73 -4.35 11.18
CA PHE A 84 9.61 -4.00 12.29
C PHE A 84 9.34 -2.60 12.87
N PRO A 85 9.39 -1.49 12.10
CA PRO A 85 9.05 -0.16 12.61
C PRO A 85 7.57 -0.04 12.98
N PHE A 86 6.65 -0.76 12.32
CA PHE A 86 5.23 -0.76 12.67
C PHE A 86 4.98 -1.35 14.07
N ILE A 87 5.64 -2.46 14.40
CA ILE A 87 5.58 -3.08 15.73
C ILE A 87 6.21 -2.17 16.77
N ILE A 88 7.35 -1.54 16.46
CA ILE A 88 7.99 -0.57 17.36
C ILE A 88 7.08 0.64 17.60
N MET A 89 6.39 1.15 16.57
CA MET A 89 5.44 2.25 16.71
C MET A 89 4.31 1.88 17.67
N ILE A 90 3.71 0.70 17.49
CA ILE A 90 2.63 0.20 18.37
C ILE A 90 3.14 -0.01 19.79
N SER A 91 4.32 -0.60 19.96
CA SER A 91 4.86 -0.87 21.29
C SER A 91 5.15 0.42 22.06
N ILE A 92 5.71 1.44 21.39
CA ILE A 92 5.91 2.78 21.97
C ILE A 92 4.58 3.45 22.30
N MET A 93 3.57 3.37 21.42
CA MET A 93 2.24 3.92 21.70
C MET A 93 1.64 3.32 22.99
N VAL A 94 1.68 1.99 23.11
CA VAL A 94 1.17 1.27 24.28
C VAL A 94 2.00 1.60 25.52
N ALA A 95 3.33 1.64 25.40
CA ALA A 95 4.23 1.99 26.50
C ALA A 95 3.98 3.39 27.04
N LEU A 96 3.77 4.38 26.16
CA LEU A 96 3.45 5.74 26.55
C LEU A 96 2.07 5.84 27.22
N MET A 97 1.04 5.18 26.68
CA MET A 97 -0.27 5.13 27.35
C MET A 97 -0.18 4.50 28.74
N ALA A 98 0.58 3.39 28.89
CA ALA A 98 0.77 2.73 30.17
C ALA A 98 1.55 3.60 31.17
N LEU A 99 2.56 4.33 30.70
CA LEU A 99 3.37 5.25 31.50
C LEU A 99 2.52 6.42 32.01
N PHE A 100 1.80 7.13 31.12
CA PHE A 100 0.94 8.23 31.53
C PHE A 100 -0.23 7.77 32.40
N SER A 101 -0.79 6.58 32.15
CA SER A 101 -1.84 6.00 33.00
C SER A 101 -1.34 5.66 34.42
N ASN A 102 -0.09 5.25 34.58
CA ASN A 102 0.50 5.00 35.90
C ASN A 102 0.94 6.29 36.60
N LEU A 103 1.44 7.28 35.85
CA LEU A 103 1.92 8.54 36.39
C LEU A 103 0.79 9.50 36.80
N THR A 104 -0.39 9.39 36.17
CA THR A 104 -1.56 10.26 36.44
C THR A 104 -2.47 9.70 37.54
N ARG A 105 -2.14 8.54 38.13
CA ARG A 105 -2.78 8.03 39.35
C ARG A 105 -2.05 8.52 40.59
#